data_AF-A0A1B8C6M2-F1
#
_entry.id   AF-A0A1B8C6M2-F1
#
_cell.length_a   1.000
_cell.length_b   1.000
_cell.length_c   1.000
_cell.angle_alpha   90.00
_cell.angle_beta   90.00
_cell.angle_gamma   90.00
#
_symmetry.space_group_name_H-M   'P 1'
#
loop_
_entity.id
_entity.type
_entity.pdbx_description
1 polymer ?
#
loop_
_entity_poly.entity_id
_entity_poly.type
_entity_poly.pdbx_seq_one_letter_code
_entity_poly.pdbx_strand_id
1 'polypeptide(L)'
;MGSLDTQIHGKFNLFVIDAGVDDADAWQRPYLTTPLFRKFVDRSFPLIDIRPEISAPGYNPADLLKSHGFGVLNHKSALFDPSNAHLSIDDEPLLHETYYPEIRDLLTKITGAKHIFITHSFVRKSRPRGITRPNPPNPPNTARRAGSNSQADANFQGTVNHHDNATNIPKHIPTGAGVGPARLPHLDNTHLSARQCIRFYRRDIEQQARESGVIGAEDGICADLPFPATSAEANAVIAEQYNRDGLGPRYASYSVWRPLRTVQRDPLCIVPRRTDTGELVEYSYDLRVPGNAELGGDFLREVALLGVQAEEVGVEREVDAGELKWYYVSKQTREEVLVLKFFDSAALGRGGEEAQAPWHGSPDIGDVCGEEARESIEVRVLAFW
;
A
#
# COMPACT_ATOMS: atom_id res chain seq x y z
N MET A 1 -30.83 -5.55 27.83
CA MET A 1 -29.41 -5.38 28.21
C MET A 1 -28.64 -5.18 26.91
N GLY A 2 -28.66 -3.95 26.39
CA GLY A 2 -27.92 -3.59 25.18
C GLY A 2 -26.52 -3.18 25.59
N SER A 3 -25.51 -3.90 25.14
CA SER A 3 -24.14 -3.41 25.19
C SER A 3 -24.10 -2.12 24.39
N LEU A 4 -23.74 -1.01 25.02
CA LEU A 4 -23.21 0.14 24.29
C LEU A 4 -22.07 -0.41 23.41
N ASP A 5 -22.13 -0.20 22.11
CA ASP A 5 -21.03 -0.56 21.20
C ASP A 5 -19.81 0.26 21.64
N THR A 6 -18.91 -0.37 22.39
CA THR A 6 -17.66 0.25 22.79
C THR A 6 -16.87 0.55 21.52
N GLN A 7 -16.69 1.83 21.20
CA GLN A 7 -15.91 2.26 20.04
C GLN A 7 -14.50 1.66 20.11
N ILE A 8 -14.17 0.80 19.15
CA ILE A 8 -12.85 0.17 19.08
C ILE A 8 -11.82 1.24 18.73
N HIS A 9 -10.68 1.19 19.39
CA HIS A 9 -9.55 2.06 19.11
C HIS A 9 -8.38 1.25 18.56
N GLY A 10 -7.73 1.77 17.53
CA GLY A 10 -6.52 1.22 16.95
C GLY A 10 -5.31 1.99 17.46
N LYS A 11 -4.38 1.27 18.09
CA LYS A 11 -3.12 1.82 18.58
C LYS A 11 -2.02 1.65 17.53
N PHE A 12 -1.50 2.77 17.04
CA PHE A 12 -0.29 2.83 16.22
C PHE A 12 0.90 3.21 17.10
N ASN A 13 2.02 2.55 16.88
CA ASN A 13 3.30 2.94 17.47
C ASN A 13 4.05 3.77 16.43
N LEU A 14 3.93 5.09 16.50
CA LEU A 14 4.40 6.05 15.50
C LEU A 14 5.81 6.53 15.81
N PHE A 15 6.63 6.77 14.80
CA PHE A 15 7.98 7.31 14.99
C PHE A 15 7.93 8.80 15.33
N VAL A 16 8.93 9.27 16.09
CA VAL A 16 9.11 10.69 16.46
C VAL A 16 10.23 11.28 15.61
N ILE A 17 9.90 12.30 14.79
CA ILE A 17 10.84 12.92 13.85
C ILE A 17 11.96 13.65 14.59
N ASP A 18 11.63 14.47 15.60
CA ASP A 18 12.59 15.29 16.36
C ASP A 18 13.55 14.45 17.21
N ALA A 19 13.20 13.19 17.50
CA ALA A 19 14.07 12.25 18.19
C ALA A 19 15.19 11.69 17.28
N GLY A 20 15.17 12.03 15.99
CA GLY A 20 16.17 11.69 15.00
C GLY A 20 15.78 10.48 14.16
N VAL A 21 15.93 10.66 12.84
CA VAL A 21 15.81 9.61 11.83
C VAL A 21 17.17 9.42 11.17
N ASP A 22 17.65 8.19 11.12
CA ASP A 22 18.81 7.82 10.32
C ASP A 22 18.32 7.38 8.94
N ASP A 23 18.23 8.38 8.07
CA ASP A 23 17.86 8.25 6.67
C ASP A 23 19.10 8.38 5.79
N ALA A 24 20.01 7.42 5.96
CA ALA A 24 21.16 7.28 5.08
C ALA A 24 20.71 7.18 3.61
N ASP A 25 21.60 7.59 2.70
CA ASP A 25 21.40 7.49 1.25
C ASP A 25 20.78 6.12 0.87
N ALA A 26 19.60 6.17 0.24
CA ALA A 26 18.85 4.99 -0.14
C ALA A 26 19.64 4.05 -1.05
N TRP A 27 20.60 4.56 -1.84
CA TRP A 27 21.49 3.74 -2.66
C TRP A 27 22.44 2.86 -1.85
N GLN A 28 22.81 3.33 -0.65
CA GLN A 28 23.67 2.62 0.30
C GLN A 28 22.87 1.73 1.26
N ARG A 29 21.55 1.96 1.39
CA ARG A 29 20.66 1.08 2.15
C ARG A 29 20.39 -0.22 1.38
N PRO A 30 20.17 -1.36 2.08
CA PRO A 30 19.70 -2.56 1.43
C PRO A 30 18.37 -2.33 0.70
N TYR A 31 18.09 -3.13 -0.34
CA TYR A 31 16.84 -3.04 -1.09
C TYR A 31 15.63 -3.05 -0.17
N LEU A 32 14.67 -2.19 -0.49
CA LEU A 32 13.36 -2.14 0.16
C LEU A 32 13.44 -1.88 1.69
N THR A 33 14.57 -1.39 2.20
CA THR A 33 14.79 -1.12 3.63
C THR A 33 14.46 0.33 3.99
N THR A 34 13.67 0.51 5.04
CA THR A 34 13.27 1.83 5.56
C THR A 34 14.40 2.50 6.35
N PRO A 35 14.35 3.82 6.54
CA PRO A 35 15.16 4.53 7.52
C PRO A 35 15.04 3.91 8.92
N LEU A 36 16.04 4.15 9.76
CA LEU A 36 16.01 3.76 11.16
C LEU A 36 15.50 4.93 12.01
N PHE A 37 14.37 4.71 12.68
CA PHE A 37 13.78 5.69 13.58
C PHE A 37 14.20 5.41 15.01
N ARG A 38 14.66 6.44 15.73
CA ARG A 38 15.27 6.27 17.07
C ARG A 38 14.26 6.10 18.18
N LYS A 39 13.08 6.72 18.04
CA LYS A 39 12.05 6.74 19.07
C LYS A 39 10.66 6.57 18.47
N PHE A 40 9.78 5.96 19.25
CA PHE A 40 8.39 5.75 18.92
C PHE A 40 7.49 6.09 20.09
N VAL A 41 6.26 6.48 19.79
CA VAL A 41 5.20 6.80 20.75
C VAL A 41 3.90 6.14 20.31
N ASP A 42 3.12 5.69 21.29
CA ASP A 42 1.80 5.14 21.00
C ASP A 42 0.80 6.29 20.76
N ARG A 43 -0.01 6.15 19.70
CA ARG A 43 -1.19 6.98 19.43
C ARG A 43 -2.38 6.08 19.17
N SER A 44 -3.50 6.42 19.79
CA SER A 44 -4.73 5.64 19.73
C SER A 44 -5.78 6.42 18.94
N PHE A 45 -6.35 5.79 17.93
CA PHE A 45 -7.35 6.43 17.06
C PHE A 45 -8.66 5.63 17.11
N PRO A 46 -9.82 6.30 17.18
CA PRO A 46 -11.10 5.63 17.04
C PRO A 46 -11.20 4.99 15.66
N LEU A 47 -11.66 3.74 15.61
CA LEU A 47 -11.89 3.01 14.37
C LEU A 47 -13.38 3.00 14.03
N ILE A 48 -13.68 3.22 12.76
CA ILE A 48 -15.02 3.15 12.17
C ILE A 48 -15.15 1.81 11.47
N ASP A 49 -16.04 0.97 11.98
CA ASP A 49 -16.37 -0.28 11.30
C ASP A 49 -17.26 0.03 10.09
N ILE A 50 -16.74 -0.23 8.89
CA ILE A 50 -17.47 0.02 7.63
C ILE A 50 -18.47 -1.10 7.29
N ARG A 51 -18.53 -2.15 8.13
CA ARG A 51 -19.47 -3.28 8.03
C ARG A 51 -20.93 -2.86 7.72
N PRO A 52 -21.53 -1.85 8.39
CA PRO A 52 -22.92 -1.46 8.10
C PRO A 52 -23.09 -0.88 6.69
N GLU A 53 -22.10 -0.14 6.19
CA GLU A 53 -22.13 0.47 4.86
C GLU A 53 -21.98 -0.59 3.76
N ILE A 54 -21.00 -1.49 3.89
CA ILE A 54 -20.76 -2.53 2.87
C ILE A 54 -21.84 -3.63 2.85
N SER A 55 -22.64 -3.73 3.92
CA SER A 55 -23.78 -4.64 4.00
C SER A 55 -25.09 -3.99 3.54
N ALA A 56 -25.08 -2.69 3.23
CA ALA A 56 -26.29 -1.97 2.84
C ALA A 56 -26.77 -2.39 1.44
N PRO A 57 -28.10 -2.48 1.22
CA PRO A 57 -28.65 -2.71 -0.11
C PRO A 57 -28.18 -1.62 -1.09
N GLY A 58 -27.69 -2.03 -2.26
CA GLY A 58 -27.20 -1.10 -3.28
C GLY A 58 -25.76 -0.62 -3.08
N TYR A 59 -25.04 -1.14 -2.08
CA TYR A 59 -23.60 -0.88 -1.94
C TYR A 59 -22.83 -1.22 -3.23
N ASN A 60 -22.05 -0.25 -3.71
CA ASN A 60 -21.17 -0.40 -4.85
C ASN A 60 -19.72 -0.11 -4.44
N PRO A 61 -18.81 -1.10 -4.53
CA PRO A 61 -17.40 -0.91 -4.16
C PRO A 61 -16.70 0.21 -4.93
N ALA A 62 -17.14 0.49 -6.17
CA ALA A 62 -16.56 1.55 -6.99
C ALA A 62 -16.82 2.96 -6.42
N ASP A 63 -17.93 3.16 -5.71
CA ASP A 63 -18.30 4.47 -5.15
C ASP A 63 -17.35 4.84 -3.99
N LEU A 64 -17.02 3.86 -3.12
CA LEU A 64 -16.00 4.04 -2.10
C LEU A 64 -14.60 4.14 -2.70
N LEU A 65 -14.29 3.36 -3.74
CA LEU A 65 -12.98 3.45 -4.39
C LEU A 65 -12.76 4.85 -5.01
N LYS A 66 -13.82 5.44 -5.57
CA LYS A 66 -13.82 6.81 -6.08
C LYS A 66 -13.74 7.86 -4.98
N SER A 67 -14.50 7.72 -3.88
CA SER A 67 -14.61 8.77 -2.85
C SER A 67 -13.61 8.69 -1.70
N HIS A 68 -13.16 7.48 -1.35
CA HIS A 68 -12.30 7.19 -0.20
C HIS A 68 -10.94 6.59 -0.58
N GLY A 69 -10.79 6.17 -1.84
CA GLY A 69 -9.58 5.55 -2.35
C GLY A 69 -9.45 4.07 -1.98
N PHE A 70 -10.50 3.46 -1.45
CA PHE A 70 -10.58 2.00 -1.25
C PHE A 70 -12.01 1.50 -1.44
N GLY A 71 -12.19 0.22 -1.76
CA GLY A 71 -13.50 -0.44 -1.80
C GLY A 71 -13.41 -1.86 -1.25
N VAL A 72 -14.53 -2.39 -0.74
CA VAL A 72 -14.63 -3.78 -0.25
C VAL A 72 -15.50 -4.55 -1.24
N LEU A 73 -15.00 -5.65 -1.78
CA LEU A 73 -15.71 -6.45 -2.76
C LEU A 73 -16.05 -7.80 -2.14
N ASN A 74 -17.26 -8.31 -2.41
CA ASN A 74 -17.54 -9.71 -2.17
C ASN A 74 -17.11 -10.52 -3.41
N HIS A 75 -16.12 -11.39 -3.24
CA HIS A 75 -15.58 -12.24 -4.30
C HIS A 75 -15.18 -13.62 -3.78
N LYS A 76 -15.94 -14.63 -4.18
CA LYS A 76 -15.57 -16.05 -4.06
C LYS A 76 -14.46 -16.37 -5.05
N SER A 77 -13.36 -16.94 -4.55
CA SER A 77 -12.17 -17.23 -5.34
C SER A 77 -11.96 -18.74 -5.44
N ALA A 78 -11.54 -19.22 -6.61
CA ALA A 78 -11.15 -20.60 -6.81
C ALA A 78 -9.90 -21.00 -6.00
N LEU A 79 -9.15 -20.04 -5.45
CA LEU A 79 -8.11 -20.31 -4.44
C LEU A 79 -8.63 -21.17 -3.27
N PHE A 80 -9.91 -21.02 -2.93
CA PHE A 80 -10.52 -21.71 -1.80
C PHE A 80 -11.49 -22.82 -2.23
N ASP A 81 -11.49 -23.19 -3.51
CA ASP A 81 -12.26 -24.34 -3.96
C ASP A 81 -11.75 -25.62 -3.26
N PRO A 82 -12.63 -26.52 -2.81
CA PRO A 82 -12.21 -27.80 -2.24
C PRO A 82 -11.24 -28.60 -3.11
N SER A 83 -11.30 -28.47 -4.46
CA SER A 83 -10.35 -29.11 -5.37
C SER A 83 -8.92 -28.62 -5.17
N ASN A 84 -8.74 -27.37 -4.75
CA ASN A 84 -7.45 -26.72 -4.55
C ASN A 84 -6.95 -26.78 -3.09
N ALA A 85 -7.71 -27.41 -2.19
CA ALA A 85 -7.38 -27.46 -0.76
C ALA A 85 -6.04 -28.19 -0.44
N HIS A 86 -5.52 -28.95 -1.39
CA HIS A 86 -4.23 -29.65 -1.27
C HIS A 86 -3.03 -28.77 -1.69
N LEU A 87 -3.27 -27.64 -2.35
CA LEU A 87 -2.24 -26.74 -2.84
C LEU A 87 -1.87 -25.70 -1.76
N SER A 88 -0.60 -25.29 -1.76
CA SER A 88 -0.15 -24.17 -0.93
C SER A 88 -0.66 -22.85 -1.52
N ILE A 89 -0.92 -21.85 -0.68
CA ILE A 89 -1.16 -20.48 -1.16
C ILE A 89 0.06 -19.89 -1.88
N ASP A 90 1.25 -20.43 -1.59
CA ASP A 90 2.51 -20.05 -2.23
C ASP A 90 2.76 -20.84 -3.54
N ASP A 91 1.81 -21.66 -4.01
CA ASP A 91 1.94 -22.42 -5.26
C ASP A 91 1.87 -21.47 -6.48
N GLU A 92 2.99 -21.31 -7.18
CA GLU A 92 3.09 -20.36 -8.30
C GLU A 92 2.13 -20.69 -9.46
N PRO A 93 1.99 -21.95 -9.93
CA PRO A 93 1.00 -22.28 -10.95
C PRO A 93 -0.43 -21.88 -10.54
N LEU A 94 -0.87 -22.19 -9.32
CA LEU A 94 -2.17 -21.76 -8.80
C LEU A 94 -2.32 -20.24 -8.84
N LEU A 95 -1.30 -19.49 -8.43
CA LEU A 95 -1.35 -18.03 -8.46
C LEU A 95 -1.42 -17.49 -9.89
N HIS A 96 -0.57 -17.99 -10.79
CA HIS A 96 -0.45 -17.49 -12.15
C HIS A 96 -1.61 -17.87 -13.07
N GLU A 97 -2.11 -19.09 -12.94
CA GLU A 97 -3.13 -19.66 -13.83
C GLU A 97 -4.55 -19.46 -13.29
N THR A 98 -4.70 -19.24 -11.97
CA THR A 98 -6.03 -19.06 -11.34
C THR A 98 -6.17 -17.67 -10.70
N TYR A 99 -5.38 -17.36 -9.67
CA TYR A 99 -5.68 -16.19 -8.84
C TYR A 99 -5.40 -14.85 -9.52
N TYR A 100 -4.29 -14.72 -10.23
CA TYR A 100 -3.93 -13.51 -10.94
C TYR A 100 -4.91 -13.18 -12.08
N PRO A 101 -5.38 -14.13 -12.90
CA PRO A 101 -6.52 -13.92 -13.79
C PRO A 101 -7.77 -13.42 -13.07
N GLU A 102 -8.18 -14.04 -11.96
CA GLU A 102 -9.33 -13.56 -11.17
C GLU A 102 -9.16 -12.11 -10.70
N ILE A 103 -7.96 -11.73 -10.25
CA ILE A 103 -7.69 -10.35 -9.84
C ILE A 103 -7.79 -9.37 -11.01
N ARG A 104 -7.33 -9.75 -12.21
CA ARG A 104 -7.51 -8.92 -13.41
C ARG A 104 -8.99 -8.73 -13.73
N ASP A 105 -9.76 -9.80 -13.77
CA ASP A 105 -11.21 -9.72 -14.07
C ASP A 105 -11.96 -8.89 -13.04
N LEU A 106 -11.62 -9.05 -11.75
CA LEU A 106 -12.19 -8.28 -10.66
C LEU A 106 -11.94 -6.78 -10.85
N LEU A 107 -10.68 -6.40 -11.10
CA LEU A 107 -10.31 -5.00 -11.30
C LEU A 107 -10.89 -4.42 -12.58
N THR A 108 -10.87 -5.14 -13.71
CA THR A 108 -11.53 -4.73 -14.96
C THR A 108 -12.99 -4.40 -14.71
N LYS A 109 -13.70 -5.26 -13.98
CA LYS A 109 -15.13 -5.08 -13.70
C LYS A 109 -15.43 -3.86 -12.84
N ILE A 110 -14.61 -3.60 -11.81
CA ILE A 110 -14.89 -2.51 -10.85
C ILE A 110 -14.31 -1.16 -11.25
N THR A 111 -13.25 -1.13 -12.06
CA THR A 111 -12.59 0.12 -12.45
C THR A 111 -12.80 0.48 -13.92
N GLY A 112 -13.16 -0.49 -14.77
CA GLY A 112 -13.24 -0.32 -16.22
C GLY A 112 -11.88 -0.24 -16.92
N ALA A 113 -10.78 -0.51 -16.21
CA ALA A 113 -9.44 -0.54 -16.82
C ALA A 113 -9.35 -1.62 -17.91
N LYS A 114 -8.63 -1.33 -18.99
CA LYS A 114 -8.49 -2.22 -20.15
C LYS A 114 -7.22 -3.06 -20.10
N HIS A 115 -6.16 -2.54 -19.49
CA HIS A 115 -4.88 -3.22 -19.40
C HIS A 115 -4.42 -3.29 -17.94
N ILE A 116 -4.22 -4.51 -17.44
CA ILE A 116 -3.95 -4.77 -16.02
C ILE A 116 -2.69 -5.61 -15.86
N PHE A 117 -1.69 -5.03 -15.20
CA PHE A 117 -0.38 -5.62 -14.96
C PHE A 117 -0.23 -5.89 -13.47
N ILE A 118 -0.07 -7.16 -13.11
CA ILE A 118 0.30 -7.54 -11.76
C ILE A 118 1.82 -7.45 -11.66
N THR A 119 2.31 -6.62 -10.74
CA THR A 119 3.76 -6.48 -10.53
C THR A 119 4.26 -7.60 -9.65
N HIS A 120 3.60 -7.82 -8.51
CA HIS A 120 3.96 -8.84 -7.56
C HIS A 120 2.82 -9.11 -6.58
N SER A 121 2.87 -10.24 -5.91
CA SER A 121 2.04 -10.54 -4.75
C SER A 121 2.89 -11.01 -3.58
N PHE A 122 2.32 -10.95 -2.38
CA PHE A 122 2.99 -11.47 -1.20
C PHE A 122 2.00 -11.88 -0.11
N VAL A 123 2.38 -12.89 0.65
CA VAL A 123 1.61 -13.32 1.83
C VAL A 123 2.13 -12.61 3.07
N ARG A 124 1.21 -12.05 3.86
CA ARG A 124 1.50 -11.52 5.20
C ARG A 124 0.92 -12.43 6.27
N LYS A 125 1.73 -12.71 7.29
CA LYS A 125 1.30 -13.46 8.48
C LYS A 125 1.64 -12.70 9.76
N SER A 126 0.61 -12.44 10.57
CA SER A 126 0.79 -11.92 11.92
C SER A 126 1.54 -12.91 12.80
N ARG A 127 2.24 -12.40 13.80
CA ARG A 127 2.90 -13.24 14.80
C ARG A 127 1.87 -13.84 15.76
N PRO A 128 2.07 -15.07 16.27
CA PRO A 128 1.26 -15.61 17.35
C PRO A 128 1.25 -14.68 18.57
N ARG A 129 0.14 -14.68 19.33
CA ARG A 129 0.01 -13.90 20.57
C ARG A 129 1.09 -14.34 21.58
N GLY A 130 1.64 -13.40 22.36
CA GLY A 130 2.65 -13.69 23.39
C GLY A 130 4.10 -13.84 22.90
N ILE A 131 4.36 -13.91 21.58
CA ILE A 131 5.73 -13.96 21.05
C ILE A 131 6.25 -12.53 20.79
N THR A 132 6.83 -11.90 21.80
CA THR A 132 7.68 -10.70 21.64
C THR A 132 9.06 -11.07 21.10
N ARG A 133 9.74 -10.17 20.35
CA ARG A 133 11.10 -10.44 19.87
C ARG A 133 12.02 -10.78 21.07
N PRO A 134 12.99 -11.71 20.91
CA PRO A 134 13.92 -12.04 21.98
C PRO A 134 14.86 -10.90 22.45
N ASN A 135 14.92 -9.73 21.77
CA ASN A 135 15.85 -8.66 22.14
C ASN A 135 15.30 -7.24 21.84
N PRO A 136 15.30 -6.31 22.82
CA PRO A 136 15.37 -4.86 22.59
C PRO A 136 16.80 -4.51 22.14
N PRO A 137 17.00 -3.73 21.06
CA PRO A 137 16.40 -2.41 20.85
C PRO A 137 15.70 -2.24 19.49
N ASN A 138 15.32 -3.33 18.82
CA ASN A 138 14.68 -3.21 17.51
C ASN A 138 13.32 -2.51 17.64
N PRO A 139 13.10 -1.37 16.96
CA PRO A 139 11.88 -0.61 17.08
C PRO A 139 10.64 -1.45 16.69
N PRO A 140 9.43 -1.07 17.16
CA PRO A 140 8.20 -1.83 16.94
C PRO A 140 7.84 -1.88 15.46
N ASN A 141 8.42 -2.84 14.74
CA ASN A 141 8.13 -3.18 13.35
C ASN A 141 7.79 -1.96 12.48
N THR A 142 8.75 -1.05 12.26
CA THR A 142 8.91 -0.44 10.93
C THR A 142 9.02 -1.64 10.00
N ALA A 143 7.89 -2.05 9.44
CA ALA A 143 7.71 -3.42 8.97
C ALA A 143 8.90 -3.81 8.11
N ARG A 144 9.46 -5.02 8.31
CA ARG A 144 10.23 -5.61 7.21
C ARG A 144 9.30 -5.54 6.00
N ARG A 145 9.56 -4.61 5.08
CA ARG A 145 8.80 -4.52 3.84
C ARG A 145 9.06 -5.84 3.10
N ALA A 146 8.11 -6.27 2.29
CA ALA A 146 8.31 -7.48 1.50
C ALA A 146 9.61 -7.30 0.69
N GLY A 147 10.64 -8.09 0.98
CA GLY A 147 11.98 -7.97 0.38
C GLY A 147 13.03 -7.11 1.11
N SER A 148 12.78 -6.55 2.31
CA SER A 148 13.76 -5.72 3.05
C SER A 148 14.84 -6.51 3.81
N ASN A 149 16.08 -5.99 3.88
CA ASN A 149 17.21 -6.57 4.64
C ASN A 149 17.79 -5.60 5.71
N SER A 150 18.21 -6.14 6.86
CA SER A 150 18.81 -5.41 7.99
C SER A 150 20.34 -5.58 8.12
N GLN A 151 21.01 -6.25 7.17
CA GLN A 151 22.47 -6.38 7.14
C GLN A 151 23.06 -5.68 5.90
N ALA A 152 24.00 -4.76 6.13
CA ALA A 152 24.86 -4.25 5.07
C ALA A 152 25.59 -5.43 4.41
N ASP A 153 25.70 -5.42 3.08
CA ASP A 153 26.42 -6.39 2.24
C ASP A 153 25.84 -7.82 2.11
N ALA A 154 24.73 -8.15 2.79
CA ALA A 154 24.07 -9.43 2.59
C ALA A 154 23.09 -9.37 1.40
N ASN A 155 23.53 -9.80 0.23
CA ASN A 155 22.63 -10.16 -0.87
C ASN A 155 21.76 -11.34 -0.41
N PHE A 156 20.49 -11.10 -0.12
CA PHE A 156 19.57 -12.15 0.31
C PHE A 156 19.39 -13.15 -0.84
N GLN A 157 19.83 -14.38 -0.62
CA GLN A 157 19.37 -15.54 -1.38
C GLN A 157 17.84 -15.68 -1.18
N GLY A 158 17.03 -15.10 -2.09
CA GLY A 158 15.64 -15.56 -2.32
C GLY A 158 14.47 -14.57 -2.30
N THR A 159 14.63 -13.24 -2.14
CA THR A 159 13.46 -12.31 -2.16
C THR A 159 13.61 -11.03 -2.97
N VAL A 160 14.79 -10.71 -3.50
CA VAL A 160 14.99 -9.72 -4.58
C VAL A 160 15.93 -10.37 -5.57
N ASN A 161 15.44 -10.67 -6.77
CA ASN A 161 16.26 -11.20 -7.85
C ASN A 161 16.26 -10.14 -8.95
N HIS A 162 17.44 -9.68 -9.36
CA HIS A 162 17.56 -8.63 -10.40
C HIS A 162 16.97 -9.06 -11.74
N HIS A 163 16.80 -10.37 -11.95
CA HIS A 163 16.11 -10.91 -13.12
C HIS A 163 14.58 -10.88 -13.01
N ASP A 164 13.99 -10.60 -11.83
CA ASP A 164 12.53 -10.57 -11.65
C ASP A 164 11.87 -9.59 -12.63
N ASN A 165 12.51 -8.43 -12.78
CA ASN A 165 12.05 -7.37 -13.68
C ASN A 165 12.51 -7.56 -15.12
N ALA A 166 13.42 -8.50 -15.38
CA ALA A 166 13.81 -8.87 -16.74
C ALA A 166 12.73 -9.73 -17.44
N THR A 167 11.79 -10.28 -16.67
CA THR A 167 10.64 -11.03 -17.19
C THR A 167 9.35 -10.23 -17.08
N ASN A 168 8.37 -10.52 -17.96
CA ASN A 168 7.02 -9.96 -17.87
C ASN A 168 6.12 -10.78 -16.93
N ILE A 169 6.71 -11.51 -15.98
CA ILE A 169 6.00 -12.43 -15.08
C ILE A 169 5.86 -11.78 -13.71
N PRO A 170 4.64 -11.74 -13.12
CA PRO A 170 4.47 -11.28 -11.75
C PRO A 170 5.26 -12.12 -10.74
N LYS A 171 5.85 -11.48 -9.73
CA LYS A 171 6.57 -12.20 -8.67
C LYS A 171 5.65 -12.59 -7.51
N HIS A 172 5.89 -13.73 -6.86
CA HIS A 172 5.31 -14.05 -5.56
C HIS A 172 6.36 -14.02 -4.44
N ILE A 173 6.04 -13.38 -3.31
CA ILE A 173 6.85 -13.43 -2.09
C ILE A 173 6.11 -14.32 -1.07
N PRO A 174 6.65 -15.51 -0.77
CA PRO A 174 5.90 -16.56 -0.08
C PRO A 174 5.75 -16.28 1.42
N THR A 175 4.86 -17.04 2.05
CA THR A 175 4.57 -17.01 3.49
C THR A 175 5.84 -17.12 4.35
N GLY A 176 6.82 -17.89 3.90
CA GLY A 176 8.11 -18.09 4.59
C GLY A 176 9.01 -16.85 4.64
N ALA A 177 8.73 -15.79 3.89
CA ALA A 177 9.55 -14.58 3.86
C ALA A 177 9.46 -13.72 5.13
N GLY A 178 8.57 -14.08 6.07
CA GLY A 178 8.46 -13.41 7.38
C GLY A 178 7.89 -11.99 7.32
N VAL A 179 7.10 -11.70 6.27
CA VAL A 179 6.46 -10.39 6.09
C VAL A 179 5.25 -10.29 7.02
N GLY A 180 5.37 -9.46 8.06
CA GLY A 180 4.26 -9.19 8.98
C GLY A 180 3.31 -8.10 8.48
N PRO A 181 2.19 -7.85 9.18
CA PRO A 181 1.39 -6.64 8.99
C PRO A 181 2.24 -5.36 9.09
N ALA A 182 1.94 -4.38 8.23
CA ALA A 182 2.57 -3.07 8.29
C ALA A 182 2.02 -2.29 9.49
N ARG A 183 2.85 -2.02 10.51
CA ARG A 183 2.40 -1.38 11.76
C ARG A 183 2.40 0.14 11.71
N LEU A 184 3.08 0.74 10.74
CA LEU A 184 3.05 2.17 10.51
C LEU A 184 2.06 2.48 9.39
N PRO A 185 1.24 3.53 9.54
CA PRO A 185 0.49 4.06 8.42
C PRO A 185 1.44 4.52 7.31
N HIS A 186 1.12 4.15 6.07
CA HIS A 186 2.01 4.42 4.94
C HIS A 186 1.28 4.66 3.63
N LEU A 187 2.01 5.26 2.70
CA LEU A 187 1.74 5.26 1.27
C LEU A 187 2.81 4.42 0.60
N ASP A 188 2.38 3.56 -0.31
CA ASP A 188 3.29 2.72 -1.06
C ASP A 188 3.81 3.39 -2.32
N ASN A 189 3.06 4.31 -2.94
CA ASN A 189 3.54 5.15 -4.02
C ASN A 189 3.17 6.60 -3.74
N THR A 190 4.15 7.51 -3.85
CA THR A 190 3.90 8.94 -4.01
C THR A 190 3.64 9.23 -5.50
N HIS A 191 3.33 10.49 -5.83
CA HIS A 191 3.18 10.87 -7.23
C HIS A 191 4.47 10.63 -8.02
N LEU A 192 5.63 10.93 -7.41
CA LEU A 192 6.94 10.71 -8.04
C LEU A 192 7.16 9.22 -8.32
N SER A 193 6.99 8.38 -7.31
CA SER A 193 7.28 6.96 -7.47
C SER A 193 6.28 6.23 -8.34
N ALA A 194 5.02 6.67 -8.41
CA ALA A 194 4.07 6.16 -9.40
C ALA A 194 4.57 6.37 -10.84
N ARG A 195 5.12 7.55 -11.15
CA ARG A 195 5.70 7.87 -12.47
C ARG A 195 6.98 7.09 -12.76
N GLN A 196 7.80 6.87 -11.74
CA GLN A 196 9.02 6.07 -11.86
C GLN A 196 8.70 4.58 -12.06
N CYS A 197 7.71 4.03 -11.34
CA CYS A 197 7.30 2.65 -11.48
C CYS A 197 6.86 2.32 -12.91
N ILE A 198 6.03 3.14 -13.55
CA ILE A 198 5.62 2.86 -14.93
C ILE A 198 6.75 2.98 -15.95
N ARG A 199 7.88 3.63 -15.60
CA ARG A 199 9.03 3.81 -16.51
C ARG A 199 10.15 2.81 -16.30
N PHE A 200 10.32 2.29 -15.08
CA PHE A 200 11.54 1.55 -14.71
C PHE A 200 11.28 0.13 -14.24
N TYR A 201 10.06 -0.23 -13.82
CA TYR A 201 9.81 -1.54 -13.21
C TYR A 201 9.96 -2.69 -14.20
N ARG A 202 9.22 -2.68 -15.31
CA ARG A 202 9.16 -3.76 -16.31
C ARG A 202 8.86 -3.20 -17.69
N ARG A 203 9.36 -3.88 -18.73
CA ARG A 203 9.22 -3.44 -20.13
C ARG A 203 7.79 -3.43 -20.64
N ASP A 204 6.99 -4.44 -20.30
CA ASP A 204 5.60 -4.49 -20.76
C ASP A 204 4.73 -3.38 -20.17
N ILE A 205 4.96 -3.04 -18.90
CA ILE A 205 4.33 -1.89 -18.24
C ILE A 205 4.77 -0.58 -18.88
N GLU A 206 6.07 -0.40 -19.13
CA GLU A 206 6.61 0.81 -19.75
C GLU A 206 6.08 1.01 -21.16
N GLN A 207 6.05 -0.06 -21.96
CA GLN A 207 5.49 -0.06 -23.29
C GLN A 207 4.00 0.34 -23.26
N GLN A 208 3.21 -0.26 -22.38
CA GLN A 208 1.79 0.10 -22.23
C GLN A 208 1.63 1.57 -21.80
N ALA A 209 2.48 2.06 -20.91
CA ALA A 209 2.42 3.44 -20.44
C ALA A 209 2.76 4.45 -21.56
N ARG A 210 3.59 4.07 -22.54
CA ARG A 210 3.80 4.85 -23.77
C ARG A 210 2.60 4.76 -24.72
N GLU A 211 2.13 3.54 -25.00
CA GLU A 211 1.04 3.29 -25.95
C GLU A 211 -0.29 3.91 -25.51
N SER A 212 -0.57 3.94 -24.21
CA SER A 212 -1.72 4.63 -23.62
C SER A 212 -1.59 6.16 -23.66
N GLY A 213 -0.40 6.70 -23.96
CA GLY A 213 -0.13 8.14 -23.96
C GLY A 213 0.17 8.73 -22.58
N VAL A 214 0.19 7.93 -21.50
CA VAL A 214 0.47 8.38 -20.13
C VAL A 214 1.84 9.02 -20.02
N ILE A 215 2.90 8.33 -20.48
CA ILE A 215 4.27 8.86 -20.44
C ILE A 215 4.37 10.10 -21.34
N GLY A 216 3.73 10.09 -22.52
CA GLY A 216 3.72 11.24 -23.44
C GLY A 216 3.08 12.48 -22.82
N ALA A 217 1.99 12.33 -22.07
CA ALA A 217 1.33 13.43 -21.37
C ALA A 217 2.23 14.04 -20.28
N GLU A 218 2.86 13.20 -19.45
CA GLU A 218 3.75 13.65 -18.38
C GLU A 218 5.03 14.30 -18.93
N ASP A 219 5.67 13.68 -19.93
CA ASP A 219 6.88 14.20 -20.55
C ASP A 219 6.59 15.50 -21.32
N GLY A 220 5.41 15.61 -21.95
CA GLY A 220 4.95 16.82 -22.65
C GLY A 220 4.77 18.02 -21.72
N ILE A 221 4.25 17.82 -20.51
CA ILE A 221 4.15 18.87 -19.48
C ILE A 221 5.53 19.40 -19.09
N CYS A 222 6.55 18.54 -19.10
CA CYS A 222 7.91 18.88 -18.70
C CYS A 222 8.85 19.23 -19.86
N ALA A 223 8.39 19.25 -21.12
CA ALA A 223 9.25 19.32 -22.29
C ALA A 223 10.17 20.55 -22.33
N ASP A 224 9.67 21.70 -21.87
CA ASP A 224 10.40 22.98 -21.84
C ASP A 224 10.96 23.32 -20.43
N LEU A 225 10.92 22.36 -19.50
CA LEU A 225 11.37 22.56 -18.12
C LEU A 225 12.80 22.02 -17.93
N PRO A 226 13.59 22.56 -16.98
CA PRO A 226 14.96 22.14 -16.75
C PRO A 226 15.09 20.78 -16.03
N PHE A 227 13.98 20.07 -15.82
CA PHE A 227 13.92 18.81 -15.10
C PHE A 227 12.94 17.84 -15.79
N PRO A 228 13.21 16.52 -15.76
CA PRO A 228 12.36 15.53 -16.42
C PRO A 228 11.11 15.24 -15.59
N ALA A 229 10.09 14.62 -16.21
CA ALA A 229 8.89 14.14 -15.50
C ALA A 229 9.19 13.15 -14.36
N THR A 230 10.33 12.47 -14.40
CA THR A 230 10.80 11.51 -13.38
C THR A 230 11.45 12.15 -12.16
N SER A 231 11.46 13.49 -12.07
CA SER A 231 12.05 14.24 -10.97
C SER A 231 10.99 14.72 -9.95
N ALA A 232 11.43 15.06 -8.74
CA ALA A 232 10.56 15.57 -7.69
C ALA A 232 10.04 16.98 -8.04
N GLU A 233 10.85 17.78 -8.71
CA GLU A 233 10.55 19.12 -9.20
C GLU A 233 9.32 19.12 -10.13
N ALA A 234 9.13 18.03 -10.88
CA ALA A 234 7.98 17.85 -11.75
C ALA A 234 6.65 17.60 -11.01
N ASN A 235 6.66 17.28 -9.70
CA ASN A 235 5.44 16.92 -8.97
C ASN A 235 4.38 18.02 -9.01
N ALA A 236 4.76 19.27 -8.70
CA ALA A 236 3.81 20.37 -8.60
C ALA A 236 3.23 20.72 -9.98
N VAL A 237 4.08 20.77 -11.01
CA VAL A 237 3.64 21.13 -12.36
C VAL A 237 2.78 20.03 -12.98
N ILE A 238 3.14 18.75 -12.85
CA ILE A 238 2.31 17.65 -13.34
C ILE A 238 0.98 17.61 -12.59
N ALA A 239 1.00 17.74 -11.26
CA ALA A 239 -0.22 17.77 -10.46
C ALA A 239 -1.17 18.91 -10.85
N GLU A 240 -0.65 20.05 -11.34
CA GLU A 240 -1.49 21.14 -11.81
C GLU A 240 -1.97 20.96 -13.26
N GLN A 241 -1.13 20.42 -14.14
CA GLN A 241 -1.36 20.44 -15.59
C GLN A 241 -2.01 19.18 -16.14
N TYR A 242 -1.85 18.01 -15.50
CA TYR A 242 -2.21 16.70 -16.09
C TYR A 242 -3.66 16.60 -16.56
N ASN A 243 -4.59 17.13 -15.76
CA ASN A 243 -6.02 17.09 -16.05
C ASN A 243 -6.63 18.48 -16.31
N ARG A 244 -5.79 19.48 -16.67
CA ARG A 244 -6.22 20.89 -16.80
C ARG A 244 -7.28 21.08 -17.89
N ASP A 245 -7.06 20.47 -19.05
CA ASP A 245 -7.90 20.64 -20.26
C ASP A 245 -8.84 19.45 -20.49
N GLY A 246 -9.12 18.67 -19.44
CA GLY A 246 -9.87 17.43 -19.47
C GLY A 246 -9.09 16.28 -18.84
N LEU A 247 -9.74 15.14 -18.64
CA LEU A 247 -9.09 13.96 -18.08
C LEU A 247 -8.01 13.46 -19.05
N GLY A 248 -6.75 13.46 -18.59
CA GLY A 248 -5.63 12.90 -19.35
C GLY A 248 -5.72 11.36 -19.46
N PRO A 249 -4.80 10.73 -20.22
CA PRO A 249 -4.68 9.28 -20.23
C PRO A 249 -4.58 8.71 -18.82
N ARG A 250 -5.52 7.84 -18.43
CA ARG A 250 -5.59 7.39 -17.04
C ARG A 250 -4.70 6.17 -16.83
N TYR A 251 -3.91 6.21 -15.77
CA TYR A 251 -3.34 5.06 -15.10
C TYR A 251 -3.47 5.15 -13.58
N ALA A 252 -3.44 3.99 -12.94
CA ALA A 252 -3.53 3.87 -11.49
C ALA A 252 -2.71 2.68 -11.00
N SER A 253 -2.32 2.73 -9.74
CA SER A 253 -1.76 1.60 -9.01
C SER A 253 -2.73 1.18 -7.92
N TYR A 254 -2.90 -0.13 -7.73
CA TYR A 254 -3.77 -0.70 -6.72
C TYR A 254 -3.07 -1.76 -5.88
N SER A 255 -3.56 -1.92 -4.65
CA SER A 255 -3.43 -3.14 -3.87
C SER A 255 -4.74 -3.90 -3.86
N VAL A 256 -4.70 -5.20 -4.12
CA VAL A 256 -5.82 -6.10 -3.85
C VAL A 256 -5.45 -6.99 -2.66
N TRP A 257 -6.08 -6.74 -1.53
CA TRP A 257 -5.81 -7.38 -0.27
C TRP A 257 -6.94 -8.35 0.10
N ARG A 258 -6.59 -9.63 0.31
CA ARG A 258 -7.55 -10.70 0.63
C ARG A 258 -7.12 -11.42 1.91
N PRO A 259 -7.98 -11.51 2.94
CA PRO A 259 -7.75 -12.44 4.04
C PRO A 259 -7.74 -13.89 3.56
N LEU A 260 -6.84 -14.72 4.09
CA LEU A 260 -6.86 -16.17 3.86
C LEU A 260 -7.80 -16.87 4.85
N ARG A 261 -8.14 -16.20 5.96
CA ARG A 261 -9.09 -16.62 6.99
C ARG A 261 -9.81 -15.40 7.55
N THR A 262 -10.88 -15.61 8.32
CA THR A 262 -11.57 -14.52 9.01
C THR A 262 -10.60 -13.75 9.91
N VAL A 263 -10.51 -12.44 9.71
CA VAL A 263 -9.64 -11.55 10.47
C VAL A 263 -10.18 -11.40 11.90
N GLN A 264 -9.37 -11.81 12.88
CA GLN A 264 -9.69 -11.64 14.30
C GLN A 264 -8.78 -10.61 15.00
N ARG A 265 -7.62 -10.32 14.43
CA ARG A 265 -6.58 -9.44 14.98
C ARG A 265 -5.82 -8.78 13.84
N ASP A 266 -5.18 -7.64 14.11
CA ASP A 266 -4.39 -6.87 13.16
C ASP A 266 -5.14 -6.48 11.87
N PRO A 267 -6.36 -5.90 11.94
CA PRO A 267 -7.10 -5.53 10.74
C PRO A 267 -6.28 -4.60 9.85
N LEU A 268 -6.54 -4.62 8.54
CA LEU A 268 -6.08 -3.55 7.68
C LEU A 268 -7.01 -2.35 7.90
N CYS A 269 -6.44 -1.26 8.42
CA CYS A 269 -7.13 0.00 8.62
C CYS A 269 -6.73 0.98 7.51
N ILE A 270 -7.70 1.76 7.03
CA ILE A 270 -7.54 2.70 5.93
C ILE A 270 -8.11 4.06 6.35
N VAL A 271 -7.42 5.15 6.05
CA VAL A 271 -7.97 6.50 6.18
C VAL A 271 -7.85 7.26 4.85
N PRO A 272 -8.96 7.80 4.31
CA PRO A 272 -8.95 8.61 3.10
C PRO A 272 -7.95 9.75 3.18
N ARG A 273 -7.34 10.08 2.04
CA ARG A 273 -6.35 11.15 1.98
C ARG A 273 -6.99 12.50 2.31
N ARG A 274 -6.38 13.22 3.23
CA ARG A 274 -6.72 14.60 3.60
C ARG A 274 -5.45 15.43 3.71
N THR A 275 -5.58 16.74 3.52
CA THR A 275 -4.50 17.71 3.76
C THR A 275 -4.34 17.99 5.25
N ASP A 276 -5.44 17.92 6.00
CA ASP A 276 -5.41 18.03 7.45
C ASP A 276 -5.29 16.64 8.06
N THR A 277 -4.14 16.39 8.67
CA THR A 277 -3.78 15.11 9.30
C THR A 277 -3.62 15.25 10.81
N GLY A 278 -4.05 16.38 11.40
CA GLY A 278 -3.91 16.65 12.82
C GLY A 278 -2.45 16.66 13.26
N GLU A 279 -2.10 15.84 14.27
CA GLU A 279 -0.72 15.69 14.74
C GLU A 279 0.18 14.82 13.83
N LEU A 280 -0.43 14.10 12.88
CA LEU A 280 0.32 13.17 12.04
C LEU A 280 1.08 13.94 10.96
N VAL A 281 2.37 13.67 10.88
CA VAL A 281 3.28 14.28 9.91
C VAL A 281 3.69 13.24 8.89
N GLU A 282 3.56 13.61 7.61
CA GLU A 282 4.07 12.83 6.50
C GLU A 282 5.61 12.90 6.45
N TYR A 283 6.24 11.73 6.42
CA TYR A 283 7.67 11.57 6.23
C TYR A 283 7.92 10.73 4.98
N SER A 284 8.38 11.37 3.91
CA SER A 284 8.78 10.71 2.67
C SER A 284 10.23 10.26 2.73
N TYR A 285 10.51 9.10 2.14
CA TYR A 285 11.87 8.57 1.99
C TYR A 285 11.96 7.64 0.80
N ASP A 286 13.19 7.44 0.32
CA ASP A 286 13.44 6.58 -0.83
C ASP A 286 13.72 5.12 -0.43
N LEU A 287 13.24 4.22 -1.26
CA LEU A 287 13.62 2.81 -1.27
C LEU A 287 14.41 2.52 -2.53
N ARG A 288 15.60 1.92 -2.40
CA ARG A 288 16.25 1.28 -3.54
C ARG A 288 15.43 0.05 -3.94
N VAL A 289 15.02 0.01 -5.21
CA VAL A 289 14.24 -1.08 -5.78
C VAL A 289 14.89 -1.57 -7.07
N PRO A 290 14.82 -2.88 -7.37
CA PRO A 290 15.25 -3.36 -8.67
C PRO A 290 14.34 -2.75 -9.74
N GLY A 291 14.91 -2.38 -10.88
CA GLY A 291 14.19 -2.09 -12.12
C GLY A 291 14.69 -2.96 -13.25
N ASN A 292 14.10 -2.84 -14.43
CA ASN A 292 14.56 -3.56 -15.60
C ASN A 292 15.88 -2.96 -16.11
N ALA A 293 16.90 -3.79 -16.35
CA ALA A 293 18.22 -3.35 -16.79
C ALA A 293 18.20 -2.54 -18.11
N GLU A 294 17.28 -2.84 -19.03
CA GLU A 294 17.13 -2.10 -20.28
C GLU A 294 16.41 -0.76 -20.12
N LEU A 295 15.74 -0.55 -18.97
CA LEU A 295 15.07 0.71 -18.61
C LEU A 295 15.90 1.57 -17.66
N GLY A 296 17.19 1.26 -17.47
CA GLY A 296 18.10 1.98 -16.57
C GLY A 296 18.46 1.24 -15.29
N GLY A 297 17.91 0.05 -15.05
CA GLY A 297 18.25 -0.79 -13.91
C GLY A 297 17.55 -0.36 -12.63
N ASP A 298 18.23 -0.52 -11.49
CA ASP A 298 17.71 -0.12 -10.18
C ASP A 298 17.30 1.37 -10.19
N PHE A 299 16.29 1.70 -9.38
CA PHE A 299 15.87 3.08 -9.19
C PHE A 299 15.44 3.32 -7.73
N LEU A 300 15.28 4.60 -7.38
CA LEU A 300 14.72 4.98 -6.09
C LEU A 300 13.21 5.14 -6.21
N ARG A 301 12.49 4.50 -5.30
CA ARG A 301 11.04 4.56 -5.18
C ARG A 301 10.68 5.30 -3.90
N GLU A 302 10.25 6.55 -4.04
CA GLU A 302 9.76 7.35 -2.92
C GLU A 302 8.49 6.74 -2.33
N VAL A 303 8.46 6.59 -1.01
CA VAL A 303 7.31 6.13 -0.23
C VAL A 303 7.13 7.08 0.95
N ALA A 304 5.96 7.06 1.57
CA ALA A 304 5.70 7.91 2.73
C ALA A 304 5.18 7.12 3.93
N LEU A 305 5.48 7.60 5.14
CA LEU A 305 4.90 7.12 6.40
C LEU A 305 4.22 8.28 7.12
N LEU A 306 3.31 7.97 8.03
CA LEU A 306 2.87 8.93 9.06
C LEU A 306 3.61 8.67 10.37
N GLY A 307 4.19 9.73 10.91
CA GLY A 307 4.78 9.79 12.24
C GLY A 307 4.22 10.98 13.02
N VAL A 308 4.92 11.39 14.07
CA VAL A 308 4.66 12.62 14.81
C VAL A 308 5.91 13.49 14.85
N GLN A 309 5.73 14.81 14.95
CA GLN A 309 6.86 15.74 15.04
C GLN A 309 7.68 15.50 16.32
N ALA A 310 7.01 15.54 17.48
CA ALA A 310 7.59 15.41 18.81
C ALA A 310 6.83 14.36 19.65
N GLU A 311 7.40 13.95 20.77
CA GLU A 311 6.79 12.97 21.68
C GLU A 311 5.52 13.52 22.36
N GLU A 312 5.63 14.74 22.90
CA GLU A 312 4.53 15.47 23.52
C GLU A 312 3.87 16.39 22.50
N VAL A 313 2.54 16.34 22.41
CA VAL A 313 1.77 17.35 21.68
C VAL A 313 1.74 18.58 22.58
N GLY A 314 2.17 19.75 22.10
CA GLY A 314 1.99 20.99 22.84
C GLY A 314 0.54 21.12 23.30
N VAL A 315 0.32 21.49 24.56
CA VAL A 315 -0.95 21.44 25.31
C VAL A 315 -2.15 22.15 24.65
N GLU A 316 -1.96 22.84 23.51
CA GLU A 316 -3.02 23.62 22.84
C GLU A 316 -3.84 22.88 21.78
N ARG A 317 -3.59 21.59 21.53
CA ARG A 317 -4.54 20.76 20.77
C ARG A 317 -4.75 19.45 21.50
N GLU A 318 -5.85 19.35 22.25
CA GLU A 318 -6.59 18.09 22.26
C GLU A 318 -6.74 17.72 20.79
N VAL A 319 -5.94 16.74 20.33
CA VAL A 319 -6.03 16.22 18.98
C VAL A 319 -7.47 15.77 18.83
N ASP A 320 -8.27 16.48 18.04
CA ASP A 320 -9.62 16.03 17.74
C ASP A 320 -9.45 14.74 16.96
N ALA A 321 -9.53 13.63 17.68
CA ALA A 321 -9.44 12.28 17.16
C ALA A 321 -10.53 12.00 16.09
N GLY A 322 -11.43 12.96 15.84
CA GLY A 322 -12.43 12.99 14.77
C GLY A 322 -11.97 13.49 13.39
N GLU A 323 -10.79 14.08 13.20
CA GLU A 323 -10.42 14.63 11.87
C GLU A 323 -9.98 13.57 10.85
N LEU A 324 -9.28 12.51 11.30
CA LEU A 324 -8.89 11.37 10.47
C LEU A 324 -9.77 10.14 10.77
N LYS A 325 -10.67 9.85 9.84
CA LYS A 325 -11.61 8.73 9.93
C LYS A 325 -10.96 7.41 9.52
N TRP A 326 -10.46 6.65 10.50
CA TRP A 326 -9.86 5.34 10.27
C TRP A 326 -10.94 4.27 10.11
N TYR A 327 -11.07 3.71 8.91
CA TYR A 327 -12.00 2.63 8.61
C TYR A 327 -11.34 1.27 8.72
N TYR A 328 -12.12 0.27 9.13
CA TYR A 328 -11.77 -1.14 9.07
C TYR A 328 -13.02 -1.99 8.83
N VAL A 329 -12.83 -3.27 8.52
CA VAL A 329 -13.93 -4.23 8.34
C VAL A 329 -13.89 -5.24 9.49
N SER A 330 -14.85 -5.18 10.41
CA SER A 330 -14.88 -6.12 11.56
C SER A 330 -15.16 -7.55 11.11
N LYS A 331 -14.43 -8.56 11.62
CA LYS A 331 -14.60 -9.97 11.22
C LYS A 331 -14.52 -10.20 9.69
N GLN A 332 -13.64 -9.45 9.02
CA GLN A 332 -13.49 -9.54 7.56
C GLN A 332 -13.21 -10.97 7.12
N THR A 333 -14.02 -11.50 6.22
CA THR A 333 -13.91 -12.89 5.74
C THR A 333 -13.01 -12.98 4.49
N ARG A 334 -12.61 -14.19 4.12
CA ARG A 334 -11.81 -14.44 2.90
C ARG A 334 -12.51 -14.08 1.58
N GLU A 335 -13.84 -13.92 1.61
CA GLU A 335 -14.63 -13.48 0.46
C GLU A 335 -14.66 -11.94 0.36
N GLU A 336 -14.25 -11.23 1.41
CA GLU A 336 -14.29 -9.76 1.47
C GLU A 336 -12.92 -9.20 1.13
N VAL A 337 -12.78 -8.81 -0.14
CA VAL A 337 -11.53 -8.35 -0.73
C VAL A 337 -11.46 -6.84 -0.68
N LEU A 338 -10.39 -6.28 -0.14
CA LEU A 338 -10.14 -4.84 -0.19
C LEU A 338 -9.36 -4.51 -1.45
N VAL A 339 -9.84 -3.53 -2.23
CA VAL A 339 -9.06 -2.87 -3.27
C VAL A 339 -8.71 -1.48 -2.77
N LEU A 340 -7.42 -1.15 -2.71
CA LEU A 340 -6.91 0.15 -2.26
C LEU A 340 -6.16 0.83 -3.39
N LYS A 341 -6.40 2.11 -3.63
CA LYS A 341 -5.59 2.94 -4.53
C LYS A 341 -4.23 3.19 -3.89
N PHE A 342 -3.18 2.98 -4.65
CA PHE A 342 -1.83 3.42 -4.32
C PHE A 342 -1.44 4.66 -5.09
N PHE A 343 -2.06 4.87 -6.25
CA PHE A 343 -1.97 6.09 -7.04
C PHE A 343 -3.12 6.07 -8.06
N ASP A 344 -3.63 7.23 -8.46
CA ASP A 344 -4.57 7.36 -9.58
C ASP A 344 -4.37 8.72 -10.25
N SER A 345 -3.94 8.72 -11.50
CA SER A 345 -3.70 9.94 -12.28
C SER A 345 -4.97 10.78 -12.46
N ALA A 346 -6.15 10.18 -12.38
CA ALA A 346 -7.42 10.92 -12.40
C ALA A 346 -7.64 11.78 -11.15
N ALA A 347 -6.90 11.52 -10.06
CA ALA A 347 -6.91 12.32 -8.84
C ALA A 347 -5.94 13.53 -8.89
N LEU A 348 -5.14 13.66 -9.95
CA LEU A 348 -4.31 14.85 -10.19
C LEU A 348 -5.17 16.03 -10.63
N GLY A 349 -4.70 17.25 -10.39
CA GLY A 349 -5.44 18.48 -10.67
C GLY A 349 -6.16 19.05 -9.44
N ARG A 350 -6.59 20.31 -9.55
CA ARG A 350 -7.44 20.94 -8.53
C ARG A 350 -8.89 20.49 -8.74
N GLY A 351 -9.53 19.97 -7.69
CA GLY A 351 -10.95 19.63 -7.73
C GLY A 351 -11.29 18.31 -8.42
N GLY A 352 -10.34 17.37 -8.52
CA GLY A 352 -10.60 16.03 -9.04
C GLY A 352 -11.67 15.30 -8.22
N GLU A 353 -12.56 14.57 -8.89
CA GLU A 353 -13.61 13.77 -8.25
C GLU A 353 -13.10 12.41 -7.74
N GLU A 354 -11.89 12.03 -8.13
CA GLU A 354 -11.26 10.77 -7.77
C GLU A 354 -10.39 10.95 -6.53
N ALA A 355 -10.61 10.10 -5.53
CA ALA A 355 -9.82 10.09 -4.32
C ALA A 355 -8.37 9.70 -4.62
N GLN A 356 -7.47 10.39 -3.92
CA GLN A 356 -6.06 10.04 -3.85
C GLN A 356 -5.85 8.74 -3.05
N ALA A 357 -4.62 8.23 -3.07
CA ALA A 357 -4.23 7.05 -2.30
C ALA A 357 -4.43 7.27 -0.79
N PRO A 358 -5.22 6.44 -0.10
CA PRO A 358 -5.43 6.56 1.34
C PRO A 358 -4.22 6.06 2.11
N TRP A 359 -4.01 6.61 3.31
CA TRP A 359 -3.07 6.03 4.26
C TRP A 359 -3.63 4.70 4.77
N HIS A 360 -2.76 3.71 4.94
CA HIS A 360 -3.18 2.42 5.44
C HIS A 360 -2.12 1.78 6.33
N GLY A 361 -2.57 0.93 7.27
CA GLY A 361 -1.72 0.27 8.25
C GLY A 361 -2.49 -0.77 9.05
N SER A 362 -1.82 -1.43 9.98
CA SER A 362 -2.41 -2.48 10.81
C SER A 362 -2.15 -2.17 12.30
N PRO A 363 -3.02 -1.35 12.92
CA PRO A 363 -2.90 -1.00 14.33
C PRO A 363 -3.13 -2.23 15.22
N ASP A 364 -2.71 -2.13 16.46
CA ASP A 364 -3.13 -3.05 17.52
C ASP A 364 -4.53 -2.64 18.01
N ILE A 365 -5.46 -3.58 18.10
CA ILE A 365 -6.82 -3.33 18.60
C ILE A 365 -7.01 -3.84 20.04
N GLY A 366 -5.93 -4.20 20.74
CA GLY A 366 -5.97 -4.52 22.18
C GLY A 366 -6.77 -5.79 22.50
N ASP A 367 -7.53 -5.77 23.59
CA ASP A 367 -8.22 -6.96 24.11
C ASP A 367 -9.40 -7.45 23.25
N VAL A 368 -9.87 -6.63 22.30
CA VAL A 368 -10.86 -7.10 21.29
C VAL A 368 -10.23 -7.96 20.19
N CYS A 369 -8.90 -8.10 20.18
CA CYS A 369 -8.21 -9.04 19.31
C CYS A 369 -8.60 -10.48 19.67
N GLY A 370 -8.99 -11.28 18.66
CA GLY A 370 -9.00 -12.74 18.81
C GLY A 370 -7.59 -13.34 18.83
N GLU A 371 -7.51 -14.63 19.14
CA GLU A 371 -6.25 -15.36 19.32
C GLU A 371 -5.51 -15.59 18.00
N GLU A 372 -6.27 -15.83 16.92
CA GLU A 372 -5.70 -16.22 15.63
C GLU A 372 -4.95 -15.06 14.97
N ALA A 373 -3.75 -15.35 14.48
CA ALA A 373 -2.96 -14.41 13.69
C ALA A 373 -3.60 -14.21 12.31
N ARG A 374 -3.68 -12.95 11.85
CA ARG A 374 -4.11 -12.64 10.49
C ARG A 374 -3.16 -13.26 9.48
N GLU A 375 -3.75 -13.91 8.48
CA GLU A 375 -3.08 -14.34 7.26
C GLU A 375 -3.80 -13.71 6.07
N SER A 376 -3.03 -13.13 5.14
CA SER A 376 -3.59 -12.42 3.99
C SER A 376 -2.64 -12.48 2.80
N ILE A 377 -3.17 -12.50 1.59
CA ILE A 377 -2.43 -12.28 0.35
C ILE A 377 -2.72 -10.88 -0.18
N GLU A 378 -1.68 -10.20 -0.64
CA GLU A 378 -1.75 -8.86 -1.22
C GLU A 378 -1.18 -8.90 -2.63
N VAL A 379 -1.92 -8.37 -3.61
CA VAL A 379 -1.53 -8.34 -5.03
C VAL A 379 -1.39 -6.89 -5.48
N ARG A 380 -0.20 -6.51 -5.94
CA ARG A 380 0.11 -5.17 -6.45
C ARG A 380 -0.14 -5.09 -7.94
N VAL A 381 -0.85 -4.05 -8.36
CA VAL A 381 -1.36 -3.92 -9.72
C VAL A 381 -1.11 -2.52 -10.27
N LEU A 382 -0.84 -2.45 -11.57
CA LEU A 382 -0.90 -1.24 -12.39
C LEU A 382 -2.01 -1.43 -13.44
N ALA A 383 -2.83 -0.40 -13.63
CA ALA A 383 -3.98 -0.41 -14.50
C ALA A 383 -3.97 0.80 -15.43
N PHE A 384 -4.36 0.60 -16.69
CA PHE A 384 -4.45 1.62 -17.75
C PHE A 384 -5.81 1.53 -18.46
N TRP A 385 -6.35 2.67 -18.90
CA TRP A 385 -7.70 2.78 -19.49
C TRP A 385 -7.69 3.10 -20.98
#